data_AF-A0A7J4K7K1-F1
#
_entry.id   AF-A0A7J4K7K1-F1
#
_cell.length_a   1.000
_cell.length_b   1.000
_cell.length_c   1.000
_cell.angle_alpha   90.00
_cell.angle_beta   90.00
_cell.angle_gamma   90.00
#
_symmetry.space_group_name_H-M   'P 1'
#
loop_
_entity.id
_entity.type
_entity.pdbx_description
1 polymer ?
#
loop_
_entity_poly.entity_id
_entity_poly.type
_entity_poly.pdbx_seq_one_letter_code
_entity_poly.pdbx_strand_id
1 'polypeptide(L)'
;MNLNYNIKKNLLDLEYNKNLQYFNTTIVILFTYIIGLVIAFVTKQIDVKNNIQLSIVTIISLILIFVLLVFLVLIKDSMKKVISQIKELKI
;
A
#
# COMPACT_ATOMS: atom_id res chain seq x y z
N MET A 1 -23.98 -29.23 9.35
CA MET A 1 -23.09 -28.21 8.74
C MET A 1 -22.82 -27.15 9.79
N ASN A 2 -21.59 -27.04 10.31
CA ASN A 2 -21.31 -26.21 11.50
C ASN A 2 -21.41 -24.72 11.16
N LEU A 3 -22.42 -24.03 11.71
CA LEU A 3 -22.63 -22.58 11.54
C LEU A 3 -21.35 -21.77 11.84
N ASN A 4 -20.59 -22.22 12.84
CA ASN A 4 -19.32 -21.64 13.27
C ASN A 4 -18.25 -21.65 12.15
N TYR A 5 -18.19 -22.71 11.34
CA TYR A 5 -17.26 -22.83 10.22
C TYR A 5 -17.50 -21.75 9.15
N ASN A 6 -18.77 -21.62 8.74
CA ASN A 6 -19.17 -20.65 7.71
C ASN A 6 -18.93 -19.22 8.19
N ILE A 7 -19.19 -18.92 9.46
CA ILE A 7 -18.93 -17.60 10.06
C ILE A 7 -17.42 -17.31 10.04
N LYS A 8 -16.58 -18.24 10.51
CA LYS A 8 -15.12 -18.04 10.54
C LYS A 8 -14.54 -17.84 9.15
N LYS A 9 -14.99 -18.62 8.17
CA LYS A 9 -14.57 -18.44 6.77
C LYS A 9 -14.98 -17.07 6.23
N ASN A 10 -16.23 -16.65 6.44
CA ASN A 10 -16.71 -15.35 5.99
C ASN A 10 -15.93 -14.18 6.61
N LEU A 11 -15.53 -14.29 7.89
CA LEU A 11 -14.70 -13.29 8.55
C LEU A 11 -13.32 -13.19 7.91
N LEU A 12 -12.69 -14.32 7.57
CA LEU A 12 -11.39 -14.33 6.90
C LEU A 12 -11.49 -13.81 5.46
N ASP A 13 -12.55 -14.14 4.73
CA ASP A 13 -12.79 -13.60 3.38
C ASP A 13 -12.98 -12.08 3.44
N LEU A 14 -13.69 -11.57 4.47
CA LEU A 14 -13.85 -10.13 4.70
C LEU A 14 -12.51 -9.45 5.03
N GLU A 15 -11.71 -10.06 5.90
CA GLU A 15 -10.38 -9.54 6.27
C GLU A 15 -9.42 -9.53 5.07
N TYR A 16 -9.45 -10.57 4.24
CA TYR A 16 -8.70 -10.63 3.00
C TYR A 16 -9.08 -9.48 2.06
N ASN A 17 -10.39 -9.28 1.83
CA ASN A 17 -10.88 -8.21 0.96
C ASN A 17 -10.51 -6.82 1.48
N LYS A 18 -10.58 -6.61 2.81
CA LYS A 18 -10.13 -5.38 3.45
C LYS A 18 -8.64 -5.13 3.19
N ASN A 19 -7.79 -6.14 3.40
CA ASN A 19 -6.35 -6.03 3.16
C ASN A 19 -6.04 -5.80 1.67
N LEU A 20 -6.77 -6.46 0.76
CA LEU A 20 -6.64 -6.26 -0.67
C LEU A 20 -7.02 -4.83 -1.09
N GLN A 21 -8.08 -4.28 -0.51
CA GLN A 21 -8.49 -2.89 -0.76
C GLN A 21 -7.41 -1.91 -0.28
N TYR A 22 -6.83 -2.13 0.90
CA TYR A 22 -5.72 -1.30 1.39
C TYR A 22 -4.50 -1.41 0.49
N PHE A 23 -4.14 -2.62 0.06
CA PHE A 23 -3.03 -2.85 -0.86
C PHE A 23 -3.20 -2.05 -2.17
N ASN A 24 -4.37 -2.18 -2.80
CA ASN A 24 -4.69 -1.47 -4.04
C ASN A 24 -4.69 0.06 -3.83
N THR A 25 -5.27 0.53 -2.73
CA THR A 25 -5.32 1.96 -2.41
C THR A 25 -3.92 2.54 -2.21
N THR A 26 -3.03 1.82 -1.51
CA THR A 26 -1.64 2.24 -1.32
C THR A 26 -0.88 2.30 -2.64
N ILE A 27 -1.11 1.36 -3.55
CA ILE A 27 -0.55 1.40 -4.91
C ILE A 27 -1.03 2.66 -5.66
N VAL A 28 -2.33 2.96 -5.62
CA VAL A 28 -2.90 4.16 -6.27
C VAL A 28 -2.29 5.44 -5.70
N ILE A 29 -2.13 5.53 -4.37
CA ILE A 29 -1.49 6.67 -3.71
C ILE A 29 -0.04 6.82 -4.19
N LEU A 30 0.72 5.72 -4.23
CA LEU A 30 2.11 5.73 -4.69
C LEU A 30 2.22 6.24 -6.14
N PHE A 31 1.40 5.73 -7.06
CA PHE A 31 1.41 6.18 -8.44
C PHE A 31 0.97 7.63 -8.59
N THR A 32 -0.08 8.04 -7.87
CA THR A 32 -0.58 9.43 -7.90
C THR A 32 0.49 10.40 -7.41
N TYR A 33 1.22 10.03 -6.36
CA TYR A 33 2.34 10.81 -5.84
C TYR A 33 3.48 10.94 -6.87
N ILE A 34 3.89 9.84 -7.50
CA ILE A 34 4.94 9.84 -8.53
C ILE A 34 4.52 10.70 -9.73
N ILE A 35 3.28 10.59 -10.20
CA ILE A 35 2.76 11.41 -11.30
C ILE A 35 2.77 12.89 -10.90
N GLY A 36 2.34 13.21 -9.67
CA GLY A 36 2.37 14.57 -9.14
C GLY A 36 3.79 15.16 -9.11
N LEU A 37 4.78 14.38 -8.68
CA LEU A 37 6.18 14.79 -8.74
C LEU A 37 6.64 15.06 -10.18
N VAL A 38 6.35 14.15 -11.11
CA VAL A 38 6.70 14.33 -12.54
C VAL A 38 6.09 15.61 -13.10
N ILE A 39 4.81 15.88 -12.83
CA ILE A 39 4.14 17.12 -13.25
C ILE A 39 4.83 18.34 -12.63
N ALA A 40 5.13 18.33 -11.34
CA ALA A 40 5.79 19.43 -10.65
C ALA A 40 7.18 19.74 -11.25
N PHE A 41 7.94 18.70 -11.64
CA PHE A 41 9.21 18.85 -12.36
C PHE A 41 9.02 19.44 -13.77
N VAL A 42 8.07 18.89 -14.56
CA VAL A 42 7.83 19.33 -15.95
C VAL A 42 7.34 20.78 -16.01
N THR A 43 6.44 21.15 -15.10
CA THR A 43 5.87 22.51 -14.99
C THR A 43 6.83 23.51 -14.35
N LYS A 44 8.04 23.10 -13.97
CA LYS A 44 9.05 23.92 -13.28
C LYS A 44 8.53 24.57 -11.98
N GLN A 45 7.55 23.93 -11.32
CA GLN A 45 7.11 24.34 -9.97
C GLN A 45 8.20 24.08 -8.93
N ILE A 46 9.06 23.10 -9.19
CA ILE A 46 10.29 22.85 -8.43
C ILE A 46 11.43 23.59 -9.14
N ASP A 47 12.01 24.58 -8.47
CA ASP A 47 13.19 25.26 -9.01
C ASP A 47 14.42 24.35 -8.88
N VAL A 48 14.77 23.71 -9.99
CA VAL A 48 15.94 22.81 -10.10
C VAL A 48 17.27 23.53 -9.91
N LYS A 49 17.32 24.87 -10.00
CA LYS A 49 18.55 25.63 -9.70
C LYS A 49 18.76 25.83 -8.20
N ASN A 50 17.69 25.73 -7.41
CA ASN A 50 17.77 25.84 -5.97
C ASN A 50 18.07 24.46 -5.35
N ASN A 51 19.36 24.20 -5.12
CA ASN A 51 19.83 22.94 -4.54
C ASN A 51 19.18 22.62 -3.18
N ILE A 52 18.81 23.64 -2.38
CA ILE A 52 18.16 23.45 -1.08
C ILE A 52 16.74 22.92 -1.27
N GLN A 53 15.96 23.57 -2.15
CA GLN A 53 14.59 23.13 -2.46
C GLN A 53 14.58 21.71 -3.04
N LEU A 54 15.49 21.42 -3.96
CA LEU A 54 15.62 20.10 -4.58
C LEU A 54 15.96 19.02 -3.54
N SER A 55 16.88 19.32 -2.62
CA SER A 55 17.28 18.39 -1.55
C SER A 55 16.10 18.08 -0.62
N ILE A 56 15.34 19.11 -0.23
CA ILE A 56 14.15 18.94 0.64
C ILE A 56 13.11 18.05 -0.04
N VAL A 57 12.77 18.34 -1.30
CA VAL A 57 11.79 17.54 -2.06
C VAL A 57 12.27 16.10 -2.18
N THR A 58 13.55 15.88 -2.45
CA THR A 58 14.13 14.54 -2.59
C THR A 58 14.03 13.75 -1.27
N ILE A 59 14.43 14.36 -0.14
CA ILE A 59 14.39 13.72 1.17
C ILE A 59 12.95 13.37 1.57
N ILE A 60 12.02 14.31 1.41
CA ILE A 60 10.60 14.07 1.73
C ILE A 60 10.03 12.96 0.84
N SER A 61 10.35 12.97 -0.46
CA SER A 61 9.91 11.95 -1.39
C SER A 61 10.43 10.57 -1.02
N LEU A 62 11.71 10.46 -0.65
CA LEU A 62 12.32 9.21 -0.21
C LEU A 62 11.64 8.66 1.04
N ILE A 63 11.41 9.51 2.05
CA ILE A 63 10.73 9.10 3.30
C ILE A 63 9.31 8.61 2.99
N LEU A 64 8.56 9.38 2.18
CA LEU A 64 7.17 9.04 1.86
C LEU A 64 7.09 7.72 1.07
N ILE A 65 7.93 7.54 0.05
CA ILE A 65 8.00 6.30 -0.74
C ILE A 65 8.41 5.14 0.17
N PHE A 66 9.41 5.32 1.04
CA PHE A 66 9.85 4.29 1.97
C PHE A 66 8.71 3.82 2.90
N VAL A 67 7.97 4.76 3.50
CA VAL A 67 6.82 4.43 4.36
C VAL A 67 5.74 3.66 3.58
N LEU A 68 5.42 4.09 2.36
CA LEU A 68 4.43 3.39 1.52
C LEU A 68 4.88 1.98 1.14
N LEU A 69 6.17 1.78 0.85
CA LEU A 69 6.73 0.46 0.53
C LEU A 69 6.69 -0.47 1.76
N VAL A 70 7.07 0.02 2.94
CA VAL A 70 6.96 -0.76 4.19
C VAL A 70 5.51 -1.16 4.43
N PHE A 71 4.57 -0.23 4.25
CA PHE A 71 3.15 -0.49 4.42
C PHE A 71 2.62 -1.54 3.42
N LEU A 72 3.04 -1.48 2.15
CA LEU A 72 2.70 -2.49 1.14
C LEU A 72 3.19 -3.88 1.52
N VAL A 73 4.41 -4.00 2.04
CA VAL A 73 4.98 -5.28 2.49
C VAL A 73 4.17 -5.83 3.67
N LEU A 74 3.86 -4.99 4.67
CA LEU A 74 3.07 -5.39 5.83
C LEU A 74 1.68 -5.89 5.44
N ILE A 75 0.98 -5.19 4.54
CA ILE A 75 -0.33 -5.64 4.05
C ILE A 75 -0.21 -6.95 3.28
N LYS A 76 0.80 -7.07 2.41
CA LYS A 76 1.04 -8.29 1.63
C LYS A 76 1.23 -9.50 2.54
N ASP A 77 1.98 -9.35 3.62
CA ASP A 77 2.20 -10.44 4.57
C ASP A 77 0.94 -10.77 5.40
N SER A 78 0.13 -9.76 5.75
CA SER A 78 -1.19 -9.98 6.36
C SER A 78 -2.12 -10.78 5.44
N MET A 79 -2.16 -10.45 4.14
CA MET A 79 -2.95 -11.23 3.16
C MET A 79 -2.49 -12.69 3.08
N LYS A 80 -1.18 -12.95 3.07
CA LYS A 80 -0.64 -14.33 3.07
C LYS A 80 -1.07 -15.11 4.31
N LYS A 81 -1.06 -14.47 5.49
CA LYS A 81 -1.51 -15.10 6.75
C LYS A 81 -2.99 -15.50 6.67
N VAL A 82 -3.84 -14.59 6.19
CA VAL A 82 -5.28 -14.86 6.01
C VAL A 82 -5.49 -16.01 5.02
N ILE A 83 -4.76 -16.04 3.90
CA ILE A 83 -4.82 -17.15 2.93
C ILE A 83 -4.42 -18.49 3.59
N SER A 84 -3.38 -18.51 4.44
CA SER A 84 -2.98 -19.72 5.17
C SER A 84 -4.10 -20.23 6.05
N GLN A 85 -4.73 -19.34 6.83
CA GLN A 85 -5.84 -19.69 7.72
C GLN A 85 -7.07 -20.21 6.95
N ILE A 86 -7.37 -19.64 5.78
CA ILE A 86 -8.44 -20.13 4.91
C ILE A 86 -8.11 -21.54 4.38
N LYS A 87 -6.85 -21.82 4.03
CA LYS A 87 -6.41 -23.15 3.58
C LYS A 87 -6.51 -24.18 4.70
N GLU A 88 -6.09 -23.83 5.91
CA GLU A 88 -6.19 -24.68 7.10
C GLU A 88 -7.64 -25.01 7.48
N LEU A 89 -8.60 -24.14 7.15
CA LEU A 89 -10.02 -24.42 7.32
C LEU A 89 -10.62 -25.33 6.23
N LYS A 90 -10.00 -25.45 5.06
CA LYS A 90 -10.53 -26.30 3.98
C LYS A 90 -10.10 -27.76 4.08
N ILE A 91 -9.10 -28.05 4.93
CA ILE A 91 -8.71 -29.40 5.37
C ILE A 91 -9.61 -29.78 6.55
#